data_AF-A0A1D2TXH7-F1
#
_entry.id   AF-A0A1D2TXH7-F1
#
_cell.length_a   1.000
_cell.length_b   1.000
_cell.length_c   1.000
_cell.angle_alpha   90.00
_cell.angle_beta   90.00
_cell.angle_gamma   90.00
#
_symmetry.space_group_name_H-M   'P 1'
#
loop_
_entity.id
_entity.type
_entity.pdbx_description
1 polymer ?
#
loop_
_entity_poly.entity_id
_entity_poly.type
_entity_poly.pdbx_seq_one_letter_code
_entity_poly.pdbx_strand_id
1 'polypeptide(L)' 'MPGNCDPNGLVQFVGDVAVERFIGQKASAETGAALLAASGARTLRWGGPGMAMTMDFRPDRLTVSYDEAMTITSARCG' A
#
# COMPACT_ATOMS: atom_id res chain seq x y z
N MET A 1 5.08 1.04 -17.90
CA MET A 1 3.89 0.20 -17.63
C MET A 1 3.69 0.21 -16.13
N PRO A 2 2.51 0.60 -15.60
CA PRO A 2 2.31 0.65 -14.15
C PRO A 2 2.48 -0.75 -13.58
N GLY A 3 3.45 -0.90 -12.66
CA GLY A 3 3.79 -2.17 -12.04
C GLY A 3 2.61 -2.63 -11.21
N ASN A 4 1.97 -3.71 -11.64
CA ASN A 4 0.83 -4.30 -10.97
C ASN A 4 1.34 -5.08 -9.76
N CYS A 5 0.62 -5.11 -8.64
CA CYS A 5 0.85 -6.10 -7.58
C CYS A 5 0.57 -7.49 -8.18
N ASP A 6 1.56 -8.08 -8.86
CA ASP A 6 1.37 -9.28 -9.68
C ASP A 6 1.49 -10.55 -8.82
N PRO A 7 0.56 -11.51 -8.93
CA PRO A 7 0.57 -12.74 -8.13
C PRO A 7 1.67 -13.76 -8.51
N ASN A 8 2.47 -13.55 -9.56
CA ASN A 8 3.32 -14.61 -10.15
C ASN A 8 4.84 -14.51 -9.92
N GLY A 9 5.31 -13.68 -8.98
CA GLY A 9 6.62 -13.89 -8.34
C GLY A 9 7.88 -13.80 -9.22
N LEU A 10 7.85 -13.09 -10.35
CA LEU A 10 9.06 -12.78 -11.12
C LEU A 10 9.41 -11.29 -11.00
N VAL A 11 10.35 -11.02 -10.10
CA VAL A 11 11.11 -9.78 -9.87
C VAL A 11 10.32 -8.44 -9.93
N GLN A 12 9.63 -8.08 -8.83
CA GLN A 12 9.31 -6.69 -8.52
C GLN A 12 9.52 -6.36 -7.04
N PHE A 13 10.74 -5.98 -6.67
CA PHE A 13 11.04 -5.26 -5.41
C PHE A 13 10.46 -3.83 -5.38
N VAL A 14 9.67 -3.42 -6.38
CA VAL A 14 9.20 -2.03 -6.54
C VAL A 14 7.88 -1.75 -5.80
N GLY A 15 7.12 -2.79 -5.43
CA GLY A 15 5.84 -2.62 -4.74
C GLY A 15 5.96 -2.20 -3.27
N ASP A 16 7.12 -2.43 -2.64
CA ASP A 16 7.47 -1.96 -1.29
C ASP A 16 8.24 -0.63 -1.42
N VAL A 17 9.32 -0.59 -2.22
CA VAL A 17 10.17 0.60 -2.38
C VAL A 17 9.43 1.83 -2.92
N ALA A 18 8.49 1.65 -3.86
CA ALA A 18 7.74 2.78 -4.43
C ALA A 18 6.66 3.31 -3.49
N VAL A 19 6.19 2.51 -2.53
CA VAL A 19 5.26 2.96 -1.47
C VAL A 19 5.99 3.39 -0.19
N GLU A 20 7.19 2.86 0.07
CA GLU A 20 8.07 3.22 1.18
C GLU A 20 8.46 4.71 1.14
N ARG A 21 8.64 5.30 -0.04
CA ARG A 21 8.85 6.76 -0.18
C ARG A 21 7.66 7.62 0.28
N PHE A 22 6.50 6.99 0.49
CA PHE A 22 5.32 7.64 1.06
C PHE A 22 5.17 7.39 2.57
N ILE A 23 6.02 6.56 3.18
CA ILE A 23 6.11 6.45 4.64
C ILE A 23 6.55 7.82 5.18
N GLY A 24 5.88 8.30 6.22
CA GLY A 24 6.07 9.65 6.75
C GLY A 24 5.18 10.72 6.09
N GLN A 25 4.45 10.40 5.01
CA GLN A 25 3.47 11.32 4.42
C GLN A 25 2.10 11.16 5.06
N LYS A 26 1.25 12.18 4.91
CA LYS A 26 -0.14 12.12 5.38
C LYS A 26 -0.96 11.15 4.54
N ALA A 27 -1.68 10.26 5.21
CA ALA A 27 -2.74 9.44 4.68
C ALA A 27 -3.88 10.37 4.22
N SER A 28 -3.98 10.55 2.90
CA SER A 28 -4.95 11.45 2.27
C SER A 28 -5.37 10.85 0.92
N ALA A 29 -6.47 11.31 0.35
CA ALA A 29 -6.99 10.78 -0.91
C ALA A 29 -5.97 10.93 -2.06
N GLU A 30 -5.24 12.06 -2.10
CA GLU A 30 -4.19 12.32 -3.09
C GLU A 30 -3.02 11.33 -2.94
N THR A 31 -2.52 11.15 -1.72
CA THR A 31 -1.45 10.18 -1.41
C THR A 31 -1.91 8.75 -1.73
N GLY A 32 -3.16 8.40 -1.41
CA GLY A 32 -3.76 7.10 -1.73
C GLY A 32 -3.84 6.84 -3.23
N ALA A 33 -4.21 7.83 -4.03
CA ALA A 33 -4.22 7.72 -5.49
C ALA A 33 -2.80 7.56 -6.06
N ALA A 34 -1.82 8.30 -5.52
CA ALA A 34 -0.42 8.17 -5.89
C ALA A 34 0.17 6.81 -5.51
N LEU A 35 -0.21 6.28 -4.34
CA LEU A 35 0.14 4.93 -3.86
C LEU A 35 -0.43 3.85 -4.77
N LEU A 36 -1.72 3.95 -5.13
CA LEU A 36 -2.36 3.05 -6.10
C LEU A 36 -1.68 3.08 -7.47
N ALA A 37 -1.33 4.27 -7.97
CA ALA A 37 -0.64 4.42 -9.25
C ALA A 37 0.80 3.89 -9.21
N ALA A 38 1.49 4.05 -8.07
CA ALA A 38 2.86 3.59 -7.87
C ALA A 38 2.93 2.06 -7.65
N SER A 39 1.96 1.48 -6.93
CA SER A 39 1.89 0.05 -6.62
C SER A 39 1.14 -0.77 -7.66
N GLY A 40 0.36 -0.11 -8.53
CA GLY A 40 -0.54 -0.73 -9.51
C GLY A 40 -1.55 -1.71 -8.90
N ALA A 41 -1.99 -1.49 -7.66
CA ALA A 41 -3.07 -2.30 -7.09
C ALA A 41 -4.43 -1.88 -7.66
N ARG A 42 -5.41 -2.80 -7.68
CA ARG A 42 -6.79 -2.46 -8.10
C ARG A 42 -7.57 -1.76 -6.99
N THR A 43 -7.26 -2.08 -5.74
CA THR A 43 -7.96 -1.52 -4.58
C THR A 43 -6.97 -1.15 -3.49
N LEU A 44 -7.29 -0.10 -2.74
CA LEU A 44 -6.52 0.36 -1.58
C LEU A 44 -7.35 0.20 -0.31
N ARG A 45 -6.70 -0.29 0.74
CA ARG A 45 -7.27 -0.49 2.07
C ARG A 45 -6.45 0.26 3.10
N TRP A 46 -7.10 1.16 3.82
CA TRP A 46 -6.52 1.93 4.92
C TRP A 46 -6.54 1.09 6.21
N GLY A 47 -5.41 1.06 6.93
CA GLY A 47 -5.25 0.40 8.22
C GLY A 47 -4.81 1.32 9.33
N GLY A 48 -5.76 1.73 10.16
CA GLY A 48 -5.46 2.57 11.32
C GLY A 48 -4.73 1.81 12.44
N PRO A 49 -4.14 2.55 13.40
CA PRO A 49 -3.52 1.95 14.57
C PRO A 49 -4.56 1.18 15.39
N GLY A 50 -4.22 -0.03 15.83
CA GLY A 50 -5.13 -0.89 16.60
C GLY A 50 -6.20 -1.64 15.77
N MET A 51 -6.23 -1.47 14.44
CA MET A 51 -7.12 -2.27 13.59
C MET A 51 -6.55 -3.68 13.42
N ALA A 52 -7.18 -4.66 14.08
CA ALA A 52 -6.90 -6.06 13.84
C ALA A 52 -7.28 -6.42 12.40
N MET A 53 -6.28 -6.50 11.53
CA MET A 53 -6.45 -6.93 10.16
C MET A 53 -6.28 -8.44 10.07
N THR A 54 -7.29 -9.14 9.58
CA THR A 54 -7.13 -10.53 9.18
C THR A 54 -6.06 -10.61 8.08
N MET A 55 -5.17 -11.62 8.19
CA MET A 55 -4.09 -11.88 7.22
C MET A 55 -4.64 -12.51 5.93
N ASP A 56 -5.64 -11.87 5.32
CA ASP A 56 -6.20 -12.23 4.03
C ASP A 56 -5.28 -11.69 2.93
N PHE A 57 -4.50 -12.58 2.31
CA PHE A 57 -3.58 -12.21 1.23
C PHE A 57 -4.33 -12.15 -0.11
N ARG A 58 -4.61 -10.95 -0.59
CA ARG A 58 -5.12 -10.63 -1.92
C ARG A 58 -4.10 -9.79 -2.72
N PRO A 59 -3.43 -10.39 -3.71
CA PRO A 59 -2.43 -9.69 -4.52
C PRO A 59 -3.01 -8.52 -5.32
N ASP A 60 -4.33 -8.47 -5.53
CA ASP A 60 -5.01 -7.36 -6.21
C ASP A 60 -5.26 -6.11 -5.32
N ARG A 61 -4.83 -6.12 -4.06
CA ARG A 61 -5.09 -5.06 -3.07
C ARG A 61 -3.82 -4.53 -2.42
N LEU A 62 -3.75 -3.21 -2.25
CA LEU A 62 -2.74 -2.52 -1.45
C LEU A 62 -3.31 -2.22 -0.06
N THR A 63 -2.62 -2.65 0.99
CA THR A 63 -2.95 -2.29 2.37
C THR A 63 -1.97 -1.24 2.87
N VAL A 64 -2.48 -0.07 3.25
CA VAL A 64 -1.70 1.08 3.72
C VAL A 64 -2.03 1.34 5.17
N SER A 65 -1.06 1.16 6.05
CA SER A 65 -1.22 1.43 7.47
C SER A 65 -0.72 2.83 7.82
N TYR A 66 -1.43 3.48 8.74
CA TYR A 66 -1.10 4.80 9.24
C TYR A 66 -1.23 4.87 10.76
N ASP A 67 -0.61 5.88 11.37
CA ASP A 67 -0.65 6.12 12.82
C ASP A 67 -1.78 7.10 13.23
N GLU A 68 -1.86 7.43 14.52
CA GLU A 68 -2.87 8.36 15.05
C GLU A 68 -2.74 9.79 14.48
N ALA A 69 -1.55 10.19 14.04
CA ALA A 69 -1.30 11.46 13.36
C ALA A 69 -1.70 11.44 11.87
N MET A 70 -2.33 10.37 11.38
CA MET A 70 -2.59 10.11 9.97
C MET A 70 -1.32 10.03 9.13
N THR A 71 -0.19 9.61 9.71
CA THR A 71 1.07 9.41 8.97
C THR A 71 1.16 7.98 8.51
N ILE A 72 1.46 7.77 7.23
CA ILE A 72 1.68 6.44 6.69
C ILE A 72 2.92 5.83 7.35
N THR A 73 2.76 4.63 7.91
CA THR A 73 3.83 3.90 8.61
C THR A 73 4.28 2.68 7.82
N SER A 74 3.41 2.11 7.01
CA SER A 74 3.73 0.98 6.13
C SER A 74 2.70 0.88 5.01
N ALA A 75 3.12 0.33 3.86
CA ALA A 75 2.24 0.04 2.76
C ALA A 75 2.72 -1.25 2.09
N ARG A 76 1.80 -2.20 1.87
CA ARG A 76 2.14 -3.53 1.34
C ARG A 76 1.07 -4.05 0.39
N CYS A 77 1.49 -4.67 -0.71
CA CYS A 77 0.60 -5.48 -1.53
C CYS A 77 0.21 -6.72 -0.72
N GLY A 78 -1.09 -6.91 -0.55
CA GLY A 78 -1.66 -7.62 0.60
C GLY A 78 -2.83 -8.46 0.21
#